data_AF-A0A9D9MXM6-F1
#
_entry.id   AF-A0A9D9MXM6-F1
#
_cell.length_a   1.000
_cell.length_b   1.000
_cell.length_c   1.000
_cell.angle_alpha   90.00
_cell.angle_beta   90.00
_cell.angle_gamma   90.00
#
_symmetry.space_group_name_H-M   'P 1'
#
loop_
_entity.id
_entity.type
_entity.pdbx_description
1 polymer ?
#
loop_
_entity_poly.entity_id
_entity_poly.type
_entity_poly.pdbx_seq_one_letter_code
_entity_poly.pdbx_strand_id
1 'polypeptide(L)'
;MLQRLFRFSSIFKVASLISFGAMILCYLAPFIHPKTLSILPFFGLLYPVLLGINLGWLLLWGLARSKWAIYTLIVLGLGGKMHFRSLAFSSNPTADSKGMKVLTYNVRLFDLFNPSFTKSIENRNKIFDYIRRTDPDVLCLQEYYRQDKPTDFEVVDSLFSIMGNRNYHERSAHKRSTRQNYGIAMFSKYPIISKGDVMFESQGSNDFNYCIYADIIKNQDTFRVYNVHLQSIRLHTEPNIEAATDEEGMASERALRSVFSKLRLAYLKRAEQARRVVEHIKTSPYPVIVCGDFNDTPMSYTYNQFNRFLKDAFRQTSSGIGSTYIGRLPAGRIDYLFYDPRLITSGFKIQKEELSDHRALVCTFSRQK
;
A
#
# COMPACT_ATOMS: atom_id res chain seq x y z
N MET A 1 -23.82 -40.14 6.59
CA MET A 1 -22.86 -39.03 6.34
C MET A 1 -21.89 -38.81 7.50
N LEU A 2 -22.36 -38.70 8.76
CA LEU A 2 -21.48 -38.53 9.93
C LEU A 2 -20.46 -39.66 10.17
N GLN A 3 -20.80 -40.93 9.92
CA GLN A 3 -19.87 -42.05 10.14
C GLN A 3 -18.66 -42.05 9.18
N ARG A 4 -18.78 -41.45 7.98
CA ARG A 4 -17.63 -41.28 7.05
C ARG A 4 -16.67 -40.19 7.52
N LEU A 5 -17.15 -39.15 8.22
CA LEU A 5 -16.31 -38.10 8.84
C LEU A 5 -15.40 -38.67 9.95
N PHE A 6 -15.82 -39.73 10.65
CA PHE A 6 -15.00 -40.37 11.67
C PHE A 6 -13.76 -41.08 11.10
N ARG A 7 -13.84 -41.68 9.91
CA ARG A 7 -12.69 -42.31 9.23
C ARG A 7 -11.60 -41.32 8.86
N PHE A 8 -11.94 -40.08 8.54
CA PHE A 8 -11.00 -39.01 8.22
C PHE A 8 -10.69 -38.07 9.41
N SER A 9 -11.24 -38.37 10.59
CA SER A 9 -11.14 -37.49 11.77
C SER A 9 -9.68 -37.15 12.12
N SER A 10 -8.78 -38.13 12.09
CA SER A 10 -7.36 -37.89 12.43
C SER A 10 -6.65 -37.00 11.40
N ILE A 11 -6.89 -37.21 10.11
CA ILE A 11 -6.29 -36.42 9.04
C ILE A 11 -6.77 -34.96 9.12
N PHE A 12 -8.07 -34.74 9.31
CA PHE A 12 -8.63 -33.39 9.44
C PHE A 12 -8.14 -32.67 10.70
N LYS A 13 -7.95 -33.39 11.80
CA LYS A 13 -7.35 -32.83 13.03
C LYS A 13 -5.90 -32.38 12.79
N VAL A 14 -5.10 -33.21 12.12
CA VAL A 14 -3.72 -32.86 11.77
C VAL A 14 -3.69 -31.66 10.82
N ALA A 15 -4.54 -31.64 9.78
CA ALA A 15 -4.65 -30.51 8.86
C ALA A 15 -5.11 -29.22 9.58
N SER A 16 -6.03 -29.32 10.53
CA SER A 16 -6.45 -28.21 11.38
C SER A 16 -5.28 -27.69 12.23
N LEU A 17 -4.50 -28.56 12.86
CA LEU A 17 -3.33 -28.17 13.66
C LEU A 17 -2.28 -27.42 12.82
N ILE A 18 -2.00 -27.89 11.60
CA ILE A 18 -1.09 -27.21 10.67
C ILE A 18 -1.62 -25.82 10.32
N SER A 19 -2.92 -25.72 9.99
CA SER A 19 -3.61 -24.46 9.72
C SER A 19 -3.56 -23.49 10.91
N PHE A 20 -3.69 -24.00 12.14
CA PHE A 20 -3.60 -23.20 13.36
C PHE A 20 -2.19 -22.64 13.55
N GLY A 21 -1.16 -23.49 13.40
CA GLY A 21 0.23 -23.05 13.45
C GLY A 21 0.54 -21.97 12.42
N ALA A 22 0.10 -22.16 11.18
CA ALA A 22 0.26 -21.17 10.10
C ALA A 22 -0.46 -19.84 10.42
N MET A 23 -1.66 -19.89 11.00
CA MET A 23 -2.42 -18.70 11.39
C MET A 23 -1.76 -17.94 12.55
N ILE A 24 -1.20 -18.65 13.53
CA ILE A 24 -0.45 -18.03 14.62
C ILE A 24 0.80 -17.35 14.09
N LEU A 25 1.55 -18.00 13.19
CA LEU A 25 2.69 -17.38 12.51
C LEU A 25 2.28 -16.13 11.72
N CYS A 26 1.12 -16.17 11.05
CA CYS A 26 0.56 -15.00 10.39
C CYS A 26 0.31 -13.82 11.36
N TYR A 27 -0.22 -14.08 12.57
CA TYR A 27 -0.43 -13.04 13.57
C TYR A 27 0.86 -12.49 14.18
N LEU A 28 1.96 -13.25 14.13
CA LEU A 28 3.27 -12.80 14.57
C LEU A 28 4.00 -11.94 13.53
N ALA A 29 3.64 -12.06 12.23
CA ALA A 29 4.28 -11.34 11.13
C ALA A 29 4.34 -9.80 11.30
N PRO A 30 3.32 -9.12 11.85
CA PRO A 30 3.40 -7.68 12.14
C PRO A 30 4.44 -7.28 13.21
N PHE A 31 4.85 -8.21 14.06
CA PHE A 31 5.60 -7.89 15.29
C PHE A 31 7.08 -8.30 15.22
N ILE A 32 7.39 -9.35 14.45
CA ILE A 32 8.76 -9.87 14.34
C ILE A 32 9.41 -9.29 13.08
N HIS A 33 10.59 -8.69 13.26
CA HIS A 33 11.35 -8.13 12.16
C HIS A 33 11.73 -9.24 11.14
N PRO A 34 11.58 -9.02 9.82
CA PRO A 34 11.82 -10.06 8.80
C PRO A 34 13.26 -10.60 8.76
N LYS A 35 14.23 -9.86 9.32
CA LYS A 35 15.63 -10.33 9.50
C LYS A 35 15.73 -11.46 10.52
N THR A 36 14.87 -11.47 11.55
CA THR A 36 14.87 -12.51 12.59
C THR A 36 14.28 -13.82 12.08
N LEU A 37 13.17 -13.75 11.34
CA LEU A 37 12.52 -14.92 10.74
C LEU A 37 11.98 -14.58 9.34
N SER A 38 12.78 -14.90 8.31
CA SER A 38 12.52 -14.44 6.94
C SER A 38 11.31 -15.08 6.26
N ILE A 39 10.85 -16.22 6.76
CA ILE A 39 9.64 -16.89 6.24
C ILE A 39 8.35 -16.25 6.76
N LEU A 40 8.42 -15.51 7.88
CA LEU A 40 7.24 -15.02 8.57
C LEU A 40 6.36 -14.06 7.74
N PRO A 41 6.91 -13.11 6.95
CA PRO A 41 6.10 -12.22 6.13
C PRO A 41 5.23 -12.94 5.09
N PHE A 42 5.64 -14.14 4.64
CA PHE A 42 4.84 -14.94 3.70
C PHE A 42 3.53 -15.43 4.33
N PHE A 43 3.53 -15.74 5.63
CA PHE A 43 2.28 -16.04 6.34
C PHE A 43 1.37 -14.82 6.42
N GLY A 44 1.94 -13.62 6.65
CA GLY A 44 1.21 -12.35 6.62
C GLY A 44 0.59 -12.05 5.25
N LEU A 45 1.31 -12.33 4.16
CA LEU A 45 0.80 -12.22 2.79
C LEU A 45 -0.37 -13.19 2.53
N LEU A 46 -0.26 -14.43 3.02
CA LEU A 46 -1.30 -15.46 2.89
C LEU A 46 -2.49 -15.30 3.84
N TYR A 47 -2.54 -14.22 4.63
CA TYR A 47 -3.58 -14.00 5.64
C TYR A 47 -5.01 -14.24 5.15
N PRO A 48 -5.48 -13.70 3.99
CA PRO A 48 -6.86 -13.92 3.56
C PRO A 48 -7.18 -15.40 3.31
N VAL A 49 -6.22 -16.14 2.75
CA VAL A 49 -6.34 -17.58 2.47
C VAL A 49 -6.37 -18.37 3.78
N LEU A 50 -5.45 -18.08 4.69
CA LEU A 50 -5.39 -18.74 6.00
C LEU A 50 -6.64 -18.46 6.84
N LEU A 51 -7.17 -17.24 6.80
CA LEU A 51 -8.44 -16.91 7.43
C LEU A 51 -9.59 -17.74 6.84
N GLY A 52 -9.70 -17.82 5.52
CA GLY A 52 -10.72 -18.61 4.84
C GLY A 52 -10.66 -20.09 5.20
N ILE A 53 -9.46 -20.68 5.22
CA ILE A 53 -9.25 -22.07 5.63
C ILE A 53 -9.72 -22.30 7.07
N ASN A 54 -9.34 -21.41 8.00
CA ASN A 54 -9.73 -21.56 9.41
C ASN A 54 -11.23 -21.33 9.64
N LEU A 55 -11.87 -20.42 8.88
CA LEU A 55 -13.33 -20.29 8.89
C LEU A 55 -14.02 -21.54 8.33
N GLY A 56 -13.44 -22.16 7.29
CA GLY A 56 -13.89 -23.46 6.78
C GLY A 56 -13.80 -24.57 7.83
N TRP A 57 -12.68 -24.63 8.58
CA TRP A 57 -12.55 -25.54 9.71
C TRP A 57 -13.58 -25.28 10.81
N LEU A 58 -13.85 -24.01 11.11
CA LEU A 58 -14.86 -23.64 12.11
C LEU A 58 -16.24 -24.18 11.70
N LEU A 59 -16.62 -23.98 10.44
CA LEU A 59 -17.89 -24.49 9.90
C LEU A 59 -17.93 -26.01 9.95
N LEU A 60 -16.90 -26.69 9.43
CA LEU A 60 -16.83 -28.15 9.39
C LEU A 60 -16.94 -28.76 10.79
N TRP A 61 -16.15 -28.27 11.74
CA TRP A 61 -16.17 -28.80 13.11
C TRP A 61 -17.44 -28.42 13.87
N GLY A 62 -18.03 -27.25 13.59
CA GLY A 62 -19.30 -26.82 14.15
C GLY A 62 -20.46 -27.72 13.70
N LEU A 63 -20.55 -28.01 12.40
CA LEU A 63 -21.54 -28.94 11.83
C LEU A 63 -21.33 -30.37 12.35
N ALA A 64 -20.09 -30.79 12.56
CA ALA A 64 -19.77 -32.07 13.19
C ALA A 64 -19.98 -32.09 14.72
N ARG A 65 -20.39 -30.97 15.34
CA ARG A 65 -20.53 -30.79 16.80
C ARG A 65 -19.29 -31.25 17.58
N SER A 66 -18.11 -30.99 17.01
CA SER A 66 -16.82 -31.40 17.57
C SER A 66 -16.24 -30.32 18.47
N LYS A 67 -15.59 -30.71 19.57
CA LYS A 67 -14.81 -29.79 20.43
C LYS A 67 -13.69 -29.04 19.69
N TRP A 68 -13.30 -29.51 18.50
CA TRP A 68 -12.33 -28.83 17.65
C TRP A 68 -12.80 -27.47 17.14
N ALA A 69 -14.13 -27.24 17.08
CA ALA A 69 -14.67 -25.91 16.79
C ALA A 69 -14.22 -24.88 17.84
N ILE A 70 -14.10 -25.28 19.12
CA ILE A 70 -13.62 -24.42 20.21
C ILE A 70 -12.16 -24.06 19.98
N TYR A 71 -11.31 -25.02 19.59
CA TYR A 71 -9.90 -24.73 19.28
C TYR A 71 -9.76 -23.77 18.10
N THR A 72 -10.55 -23.95 17.04
CA THR A 72 -10.58 -23.01 15.92
C THR A 72 -11.02 -21.61 16.38
N LEU A 73 -12.05 -21.51 17.23
CA LEU A 73 -12.49 -20.23 17.80
C LEU A 73 -11.41 -19.56 18.64
N ILE A 74 -10.65 -20.32 19.44
CA ILE A 74 -9.52 -19.78 20.22
C ILE A 74 -8.48 -19.20 19.27
N VAL A 75 -8.07 -19.96 18.24
CA VAL A 75 -7.07 -19.51 17.26
C VAL A 75 -7.54 -18.27 16.50
N LEU A 76 -8.80 -18.23 16.06
CA LEU A 76 -9.36 -17.02 15.45
C LEU A 76 -9.41 -15.86 16.47
N GLY A 77 -9.81 -16.13 17.71
CA GLY A 77 -9.87 -15.13 18.78
C GLY A 77 -8.52 -14.45 19.05
N LEU A 78 -7.40 -15.17 18.94
CA LEU A 78 -6.05 -14.61 19.08
C LEU A 78 -5.74 -13.49 18.07
N GLY A 79 -6.38 -13.49 16.90
CA GLY A 79 -6.20 -12.44 15.90
C GLY A 79 -6.80 -11.09 16.34
N GLY A 80 -7.86 -11.11 17.15
CA GLY A 80 -8.48 -9.93 17.75
C GLY A 80 -8.70 -8.78 16.75
N LYS A 81 -8.11 -7.61 17.03
CA LYS A 81 -8.24 -6.41 16.17
C LYS A 81 -7.55 -6.54 14.81
N MET A 82 -6.67 -7.53 14.60
CA MET A 82 -5.96 -7.72 13.33
C MET A 82 -6.91 -8.15 12.20
N HIS A 83 -8.01 -8.81 12.53
CA HIS A 83 -9.05 -9.17 11.56
C HIS A 83 -9.66 -7.98 10.83
N PHE A 84 -9.64 -6.82 11.49
CA PHE A 84 -10.21 -5.56 11.02
C PHE A 84 -9.15 -4.61 10.47
N ARG A 85 -7.99 -5.13 10.01
CA ARG A 85 -6.97 -4.32 9.34
C ARG A 85 -7.20 -4.22 7.83
N SER A 86 -7.88 -5.17 7.22
CA SER A 86 -8.27 -5.12 5.79
C SER A 86 -9.74 -4.75 5.58
N LEU A 87 -10.50 -4.66 6.68
CA LEU A 87 -11.92 -4.34 6.73
C LEU A 87 -12.12 -3.09 7.59
N ALA A 88 -13.01 -2.21 7.15
CA ALA A 88 -13.46 -1.06 7.93
C ALA A 88 -14.97 -1.14 8.17
N PHE A 89 -15.41 -0.65 9.33
CA PHE A 89 -16.80 -0.64 9.78
C PHE A 89 -17.19 0.73 10.36
N SER A 90 -16.55 1.79 9.86
CA SER A 90 -16.68 3.14 10.40
C SER A 90 -17.63 3.95 9.52
N SER A 91 -18.33 4.91 10.12
CA SER A 91 -19.00 5.93 9.32
C SER A 91 -17.96 6.76 8.56
N ASN A 92 -18.35 7.28 7.41
CA ASN A 92 -17.52 8.19 6.62
C ASN A 92 -18.15 9.58 6.69
N PRO A 93 -17.72 10.45 7.63
CA PRO A 93 -18.27 11.79 7.74
C PRO A 93 -18.07 12.55 6.43
N THR A 94 -19.00 13.44 6.11
CA THR A 94 -18.85 14.37 4.98
C THR A 94 -17.54 15.15 5.12
N ALA A 95 -16.84 15.32 3.99
CA ALA A 95 -15.55 16.00 3.97
C ALA A 95 -15.65 17.39 4.62
N ASP A 96 -14.80 17.65 5.61
CA ASP A 96 -14.70 18.96 6.24
C ASP A 96 -14.06 19.97 5.28
N SER A 97 -14.83 20.95 4.85
CA SER A 97 -14.38 22.03 3.95
C SER A 97 -13.13 22.77 4.45
N LYS A 98 -12.88 22.81 5.76
CA LYS A 98 -11.71 23.48 6.35
C LYS A 98 -10.48 22.57 6.41
N GLY A 99 -10.65 21.26 6.30
CA GLY A 99 -9.58 20.26 6.37
C GLY A 99 -8.76 20.18 5.10
N MET A 100 -7.54 19.66 5.20
CA MET A 100 -6.63 19.42 4.07
C MET A 100 -7.02 18.13 3.33
N LYS A 101 -7.47 18.24 2.08
CA LYS A 101 -7.79 17.10 1.22
C LYS A 101 -6.52 16.56 0.55
N VAL A 102 -6.06 15.39 0.98
CA VAL A 102 -4.86 14.73 0.43
C VAL A 102 -5.28 13.59 -0.49
N LEU A 103 -4.69 13.55 -1.69
CA LEU A 103 -4.80 12.46 -2.66
C LEU A 103 -3.43 11.81 -2.80
N THR A 104 -3.36 10.48 -2.65
CA THR A 104 -2.16 9.70 -3.00
C THR A 104 -2.46 8.71 -4.13
N TYR A 105 -1.56 8.61 -5.10
CA TYR A 105 -1.77 7.76 -6.27
C TYR A 105 -0.46 7.26 -6.90
N ASN A 106 -0.27 5.94 -6.93
CA ASN A 106 0.68 5.32 -7.84
C ASN A 106 0.10 5.32 -9.27
N VAL A 107 0.67 6.16 -10.13
CA VAL A 107 0.16 6.43 -11.49
C VAL A 107 0.77 5.54 -12.55
N ARG A 108 1.60 4.56 -12.19
CA ARG A 108 2.28 3.63 -13.11
C ARG A 108 2.90 4.35 -14.31
N LEU A 109 3.68 5.40 -14.03
CA LEU A 109 4.35 6.25 -15.03
C LEU A 109 3.38 6.88 -16.05
N PHE A 110 2.12 7.06 -15.66
CA PHE A 110 1.04 7.52 -16.53
C PHE A 110 0.86 6.66 -17.79
N ASP A 111 1.11 5.35 -17.68
CA ASP A 111 1.02 4.40 -18.80
C ASP A 111 2.02 4.69 -19.94
N LEU A 112 3.16 5.30 -19.63
CA LEU A 112 4.22 5.66 -20.60
C LEU A 112 4.64 4.50 -21.51
N PHE A 113 4.65 3.28 -20.99
CA PHE A 113 5.11 2.08 -21.70
C PHE A 113 4.00 1.35 -22.46
N ASN A 114 2.84 1.98 -22.68
CA ASN A 114 1.81 1.44 -23.56
C ASN A 114 2.38 1.26 -24.99
N PRO A 115 2.16 0.10 -25.65
CA PRO A 115 2.61 -0.10 -27.04
C PRO A 115 2.05 0.93 -28.03
N SER A 116 0.90 1.54 -27.71
CA SER A 116 0.33 2.65 -28.47
C SER A 116 0.52 3.96 -27.72
N PHE A 117 1.34 4.84 -28.29
CA PHE A 117 1.58 6.18 -27.73
C PHE A 117 0.27 6.99 -27.58
N THR A 118 -0.63 6.93 -28.56
CA THR A 118 -1.94 7.58 -28.47
C THR A 118 -2.75 7.09 -27.27
N LYS A 119 -2.80 5.77 -27.04
CA LYS A 119 -3.49 5.20 -25.86
C LYS A 119 -2.81 5.59 -24.55
N SER A 120 -1.48 5.68 -24.54
CA SER A 120 -0.72 6.21 -23.38
C SER A 120 -1.17 7.64 -23.02
N ILE A 121 -1.25 8.51 -24.03
CA ILE A 121 -1.71 9.91 -23.87
C ILE A 121 -3.16 9.96 -23.39
N GLU A 122 -4.06 9.16 -23.97
CA GLU A 122 -5.45 9.07 -23.52
C GLU A 122 -5.56 8.62 -22.06
N ASN A 123 -4.81 7.61 -21.65
CA ASN A 123 -4.84 7.12 -20.28
C ASN A 123 -4.26 8.14 -19.29
N ARG A 124 -3.13 8.77 -19.63
CA ARG A 124 -2.57 9.90 -18.87
C ARG A 124 -3.62 11.01 -18.68
N ASN A 125 -4.32 11.39 -19.75
CA ASN A 125 -5.34 12.44 -19.67
C ASN A 125 -6.53 12.02 -18.79
N LYS A 126 -6.94 10.75 -18.79
CA LYS A 126 -7.95 10.23 -17.85
C LYS A 126 -7.49 10.34 -16.39
N ILE A 127 -6.20 10.07 -16.11
CA ILE A 127 -5.61 10.27 -14.78
C ILE A 127 -5.67 11.75 -14.40
N PHE A 128 -5.33 12.66 -15.32
CA PHE A 128 -5.45 14.11 -15.11
C PHE A 128 -6.89 14.55 -14.84
N ASP A 129 -7.86 14.01 -15.59
CA ASP A 129 -9.27 14.30 -15.38
C ASP A 129 -9.75 13.81 -14.02
N TYR A 130 -9.31 12.64 -13.58
CA TYR A 130 -9.60 12.12 -12.24
C TYR A 130 -9.05 13.04 -11.15
N ILE A 131 -7.80 13.48 -11.27
CA ILE A 131 -7.17 14.43 -10.32
C ILE A 131 -7.96 15.75 -10.31
N ARG A 132 -8.30 16.29 -11.48
CA ARG A 132 -9.06 17.54 -11.63
C ARG A 132 -10.44 17.45 -10.97
N ARG A 133 -11.19 16.37 -11.20
CA ARG A 133 -12.51 16.15 -10.58
C ARG A 133 -12.43 15.94 -9.07
N THR A 134 -11.36 15.32 -8.59
CA THR A 134 -11.14 15.06 -7.16
C THR A 134 -10.77 16.34 -6.40
N ASP A 135 -10.08 17.25 -7.09
CA ASP A 135 -9.70 18.57 -6.61
C ASP A 135 -8.94 18.52 -5.27
N PRO A 136 -7.78 17.85 -5.20
CA PRO A 136 -7.00 17.73 -3.97
C PRO A 136 -6.33 19.04 -3.58
N ASP A 137 -6.15 19.25 -2.28
CA ASP A 137 -5.29 20.28 -1.73
C ASP A 137 -3.81 19.89 -1.84
N VAL A 138 -3.51 18.61 -1.60
CA VAL A 138 -2.16 18.04 -1.72
C VAL A 138 -2.24 16.75 -2.51
N LEU A 139 -1.43 16.64 -3.56
CA LEU A 139 -1.35 15.53 -4.49
C LEU A 139 0.00 14.83 -4.33
N CYS A 140 0.00 13.57 -3.91
CA CYS A 140 1.19 12.73 -3.76
C CYS A 140 1.18 11.63 -4.81
N LEU A 141 2.19 11.61 -5.68
CA LEU A 141 2.30 10.65 -6.78
C LEU A 141 3.48 9.70 -6.57
N GLN A 142 3.24 8.41 -6.77
CA GLN A 142 4.25 7.36 -6.87
C GLN A 142 4.33 6.85 -8.31
N GLU A 143 5.47 6.25 -8.68
CA GLU A 143 5.82 5.98 -10.08
C GLU A 143 5.51 7.18 -10.98
N TYR A 144 5.97 8.35 -10.54
CA TYR A 144 5.87 9.60 -11.27
C TYR A 144 6.91 9.62 -12.38
N TYR A 145 6.47 10.01 -13.57
CA TYR A 145 7.32 10.25 -14.74
C TYR A 145 7.20 11.69 -15.21
N ARG A 146 8.34 12.27 -15.58
CA ARG A 146 8.40 13.48 -16.42
C ARG A 146 9.60 13.41 -17.35
N GLN A 147 9.53 14.18 -18.42
CA GLN A 147 10.65 14.42 -19.32
C GLN A 147 10.93 15.91 -19.42
N ASP A 148 12.20 16.32 -19.41
CA ASP A 148 12.55 17.72 -19.62
C ASP A 148 12.27 18.15 -21.06
N LYS A 149 11.88 19.42 -21.23
CA LYS A 149 11.52 19.95 -22.54
C LYS A 149 12.69 19.92 -23.53
N PRO A 150 12.41 19.81 -24.85
CA PRO A 150 11.11 19.49 -25.46
C PRO A 150 10.63 18.06 -25.15
N THR A 151 9.32 17.87 -24.97
CA THR A 151 8.66 16.57 -24.81
C THR A 151 7.25 16.59 -25.40
N ASP A 152 6.81 15.47 -25.97
CA ASP A 152 5.42 15.25 -26.40
C ASP A 152 4.56 14.61 -25.29
N PHE A 153 5.17 14.33 -24.12
CA PHE A 153 4.54 13.73 -22.97
C PHE A 153 4.46 14.71 -21.79
N GLU A 154 3.73 15.82 -22.00
CA GLU A 154 3.62 16.91 -21.02
C GLU A 154 2.86 16.50 -19.74
N VAL A 155 3.60 16.34 -18.64
CA VAL A 155 3.07 15.99 -17.32
C VAL A 155 3.11 17.16 -16.35
N VAL A 156 4.26 17.82 -16.24
CA VAL A 156 4.50 18.85 -15.21
C VAL A 156 3.58 20.05 -15.38
N ASP A 157 3.52 20.62 -16.58
CA ASP A 157 2.69 21.80 -16.86
C ASP A 157 1.20 21.48 -16.74
N SER A 158 0.78 20.28 -17.14
CA SER A 158 -0.59 19.77 -16.95
C SER A 158 -0.96 19.71 -15.46
N LEU A 159 -0.07 19.17 -14.61
CA LEU A 159 -0.30 19.09 -13.17
C LEU A 159 -0.26 20.47 -12.50
N PHE A 160 0.63 21.38 -12.90
CA PHE A 160 0.60 22.76 -12.41
C PHE A 160 -0.70 23.48 -12.78
N SER A 161 -1.21 23.27 -13.99
CA SER A 161 -2.51 23.81 -14.41
C SER A 161 -3.66 23.25 -13.57
N ILE A 162 -3.68 21.94 -13.31
CA ILE A 162 -4.71 21.27 -12.49
C ILE A 162 -4.65 21.73 -11.03
N MET A 163 -3.46 21.84 -10.46
CA MET A 163 -3.27 22.25 -9.07
C MET A 163 -3.40 23.77 -8.88
N GLY A 164 -3.30 24.56 -9.95
CA GLY A 164 -3.46 26.02 -9.92
C GLY A 164 -2.28 26.78 -9.30
N ASN A 165 -1.15 26.11 -9.03
CA ASN A 165 0.08 26.77 -8.56
C ASN A 165 1.33 25.95 -8.89
N ARG A 166 2.50 26.44 -8.46
CA ARG A 166 3.81 25.79 -8.64
C ARG A 166 4.46 25.32 -7.34
N ASN A 167 3.71 25.14 -6.26
CA ASN A 167 4.25 24.57 -5.02
C ASN A 167 4.39 23.06 -5.19
N TYR A 168 5.63 22.58 -5.37
CA TYR A 168 5.91 21.16 -5.55
C TYR A 168 7.25 20.70 -4.95
N HIS A 169 7.35 19.40 -4.72
CA HIS A 169 8.57 18.69 -4.34
C HIS A 169 8.68 17.40 -5.16
N GLU A 170 9.87 17.07 -5.63
CA GLU A 170 10.11 15.90 -6.46
C GLU A 170 11.45 15.27 -6.08
N ARG A 171 11.46 13.93 -6.04
CA ARG A 171 12.69 13.14 -5.99
C ARG A 171 12.64 12.10 -7.11
N SER A 172 13.62 12.16 -8.01
CA SER A 172 13.69 11.31 -9.18
C SER A 172 15.11 10.83 -9.48
N ALA A 173 15.22 9.64 -10.08
CA ALA A 173 16.44 9.26 -10.79
C ALA A 173 16.41 9.88 -12.20
N HIS A 174 17.47 10.61 -12.52
CA HIS A 174 17.60 11.39 -13.75
C HIS A 174 18.38 10.61 -14.82
N LYS A 175 17.70 10.19 -15.87
CA LYS A 175 18.33 9.59 -17.06
C LYS A 175 18.73 10.69 -18.03
N ARG A 176 19.92 11.26 -17.80
CA ARG A 176 20.42 12.45 -18.52
C ARG A 176 20.41 12.29 -20.04
N SER A 177 20.72 11.11 -20.58
CA SER A 177 20.76 10.85 -22.03
C SER A 177 19.40 11.02 -22.70
N THR A 178 18.31 10.67 -22.03
CA THR A 178 16.94 10.76 -22.57
C THR A 178 16.13 11.91 -21.98
N ARG A 179 16.70 12.65 -21.01
CA ARG A 179 16.03 13.70 -20.22
C ARG A 179 14.82 13.19 -19.44
N GLN A 180 14.80 11.89 -19.14
CA GLN A 180 13.70 11.22 -18.47
C GLN A 180 13.95 11.13 -16.97
N ASN A 181 12.91 11.37 -16.19
CA ASN A 181 12.98 11.40 -14.74
C ASN A 181 11.90 10.49 -14.16
N TYR A 182 12.31 9.58 -13.28
CA TYR A 182 11.46 8.54 -12.68
C TYR A 182 11.54 8.61 -11.15
N GLY A 183 10.41 8.73 -10.46
CA GLY A 183 10.42 8.77 -9.00
C GLY A 183 9.07 9.08 -8.37
N ILE A 184 9.06 10.04 -7.43
CA ILE A 184 7.85 10.48 -6.72
C ILE A 184 7.75 12.01 -6.72
N ALA A 185 6.52 12.52 -6.67
CA ALA A 185 6.26 13.95 -6.64
C ALA A 185 5.14 14.31 -5.66
N MET A 186 5.21 15.51 -5.10
CA MET A 186 4.19 16.11 -4.25
C MET A 186 3.86 17.50 -4.78
N PHE A 187 2.59 17.76 -5.04
CA PHE A 187 2.08 19.08 -5.43
C PHE A 187 1.13 19.56 -4.34
N SER A 188 1.11 20.86 -4.07
CA SER A 188 0.25 21.45 -3.03
C SER A 188 -0.41 22.69 -3.55
N LYS A 189 -1.71 22.91 -3.30
CA LYS A 189 -2.40 24.19 -3.55
C LYS A 189 -1.96 25.32 -2.60
N TYR A 190 -1.24 24.97 -1.54
CA TYR A 190 -0.82 25.90 -0.51
C TYR A 190 0.70 25.99 -0.39
N PRO A 191 1.24 27.06 0.23
CA PRO A 191 2.68 27.25 0.38
C PRO A 191 3.37 26.07 1.05
N ILE A 192 4.46 25.61 0.44
CA ILE A 192 5.41 24.68 1.06
C ILE A 192 6.53 25.50 1.69
N ILE A 193 6.61 25.51 3.03
CA ILE A 193 7.59 26.33 3.76
C ILE A 193 8.89 25.57 4.07
N SER A 194 8.85 24.24 4.03
CA SER A 194 10.01 23.37 4.18
C SER A 194 9.73 22.07 3.44
N LYS A 195 10.76 21.46 2.85
CA LYS A 195 10.67 20.17 2.17
C LYS A 195 12.01 19.48 2.16
N GLY A 196 11.98 18.15 2.08
CA GLY A 196 13.19 17.35 2.02
C GLY A 196 12.92 15.89 1.77
N ASP A 197 13.96 15.09 1.90
CA ASP A 197 13.95 13.67 1.60
C ASP A 197 14.27 12.87 2.87
N VAL A 198 13.56 11.77 3.10
CA VAL A 198 14.01 10.73 4.02
C VAL A 198 14.89 9.77 3.21
N MET A 199 16.21 9.92 3.35
CA MET A 199 17.16 9.08 2.61
C MET A 199 16.97 7.60 2.98
N PHE A 200 17.24 6.71 2.03
CA PHE A 200 17.35 5.27 2.25
C PHE A 200 18.80 4.84 2.00
N GLU A 201 19.32 3.82 2.70
CA GLU A 201 20.75 3.47 2.64
C GLU A 201 21.15 2.84 1.29
N SER A 202 20.21 2.20 0.61
CA SER A 202 20.43 1.55 -0.70
C SER A 202 19.85 2.40 -1.84
N GLN A 203 20.37 3.60 -2.08
CA GLN A 203 20.05 4.36 -3.29
C GLN A 203 21.14 4.14 -4.34
N GLY A 204 21.10 2.99 -5.04
CA GLY A 204 21.85 2.83 -6.28
C GLY A 204 21.19 3.61 -7.43
N SER A 205 21.88 3.73 -8.57
CA SER A 205 21.37 4.40 -9.78
C SER A 205 20.08 3.80 -10.37
N ASN A 206 19.68 2.61 -9.91
CA ASN A 206 18.50 1.87 -10.35
C ASN A 206 17.40 1.73 -9.26
N ASP A 207 17.55 2.39 -8.11
CA ASP A 207 16.57 2.36 -7.03
C ASP A 207 15.61 3.56 -7.11
N PHE A 208 14.36 3.30 -7.46
CA PHE A 208 13.28 4.31 -7.59
C PHE A 208 12.38 4.39 -6.33
N ASN A 209 12.89 3.90 -5.19
CA ASN A 209 12.17 3.90 -3.93
C ASN A 209 12.56 5.15 -3.14
N TYR A 210 11.60 5.99 -2.80
CA TYR A 210 11.84 7.28 -2.20
C TYR A 210 10.82 7.58 -1.11
N CYS A 211 11.20 8.45 -0.19
CA CYS A 211 10.26 9.12 0.69
C CYS A 211 10.62 10.59 0.76
N ILE A 212 9.67 11.45 0.42
CA ILE A 212 9.80 12.90 0.51
C ILE A 212 8.78 13.45 1.51
N TYR A 213 9.09 14.60 2.09
CA TYR A 213 8.18 15.33 2.97
C TYR A 213 8.11 16.80 2.62
N ALA A 214 7.00 17.44 3.00
CA ALA A 214 6.81 18.88 2.93
C ALA A 214 5.99 19.38 4.12
N ASP A 215 6.39 20.52 4.67
CA ASP A 215 5.62 21.29 5.64
C ASP A 215 4.75 22.29 4.87
N ILE A 216 3.44 22.12 4.96
CA ILE A 216 2.44 22.82 4.16
C ILE A 216 1.54 23.64 5.07
N ILE A 217 1.43 24.95 4.79
CA ILE A 217 0.55 25.86 5.54
C ILE A 217 -0.84 25.83 4.93
N LYS A 218 -1.87 25.50 5.70
CA LYS A 218 -3.28 25.71 5.31
C LYS A 218 -3.99 26.46 6.43
N ASN A 219 -4.56 27.62 6.11
CA ASN A 219 -5.10 28.56 7.09
C ASN A 219 -4.02 28.99 8.11
N GLN A 220 -4.29 28.87 9.41
CA GLN A 220 -3.34 29.19 10.50
C GLN A 220 -2.57 27.96 11.01
N ASP A 221 -2.63 26.84 10.30
CA ASP A 221 -2.02 25.57 10.69
C ASP A 221 -0.93 25.12 9.70
N THR A 222 0.02 24.34 10.23
CA THR A 222 1.05 23.66 9.42
C THR A 222 0.91 22.16 9.57
N PHE A 223 0.97 21.45 8.45
CA PHE A 223 0.91 19.99 8.35
C PHE A 223 2.19 19.49 7.72
N ARG A 224 2.79 18.44 8.27
CA ARG A 224 3.87 17.73 7.57
C ARG A 224 3.27 16.57 6.78
N VAL A 225 3.35 16.63 5.46
CA VAL A 225 2.89 15.57 4.57
C VAL A 225 4.10 14.76 4.10
N TYR A 226 4.00 13.44 4.14
CA TYR A 226 4.98 12.50 3.59
C TYR A 226 4.38 11.77 2.41
N ASN A 227 5.12 11.71 1.31
CA ASN A 227 4.86 10.82 0.18
C ASN A 227 5.88 9.68 0.21
N VAL A 228 5.40 8.45 0.38
CA VAL A 228 6.20 7.23 0.55
C VAL A 228 6.05 6.32 -0.67
N HIS A 229 7.16 5.82 -1.19
CA HIS A 229 7.19 4.70 -2.12
C HIS A 229 8.27 3.71 -1.69
N LEU A 230 7.85 2.65 -0.98
CA LEU A 230 8.77 1.64 -0.45
C LEU A 230 9.13 0.60 -1.51
N GLN A 231 10.16 -0.21 -1.23
CA GLN A 231 10.68 -1.22 -2.16
C GLN A 231 9.57 -2.13 -2.75
N SER A 232 9.38 -2.04 -4.06
CA SER A 232 8.53 -2.94 -4.85
C SER A 232 9.25 -4.24 -5.22
N ILE A 233 8.50 -5.23 -5.72
CA ILE A 233 9.02 -6.58 -6.06
C ILE A 233 9.38 -6.70 -7.56
N ARG A 234 9.08 -5.66 -8.38
CA ARG A 234 9.44 -5.54 -9.82
C ARG A 234 9.32 -6.83 -10.64
N LEU A 235 8.20 -7.53 -10.50
CA LEU A 235 8.00 -8.81 -11.18
C LEU A 235 7.81 -8.67 -12.70
N HIS A 236 7.36 -7.51 -13.18
CA HIS A 236 7.02 -7.25 -14.58
C HIS A 236 8.21 -6.90 -15.49
N THR A 237 9.38 -6.58 -14.92
CA THR A 237 10.53 -6.11 -15.70
C THR A 237 11.48 -7.23 -16.16
N GLU A 238 11.16 -8.50 -15.91
CA GLU A 238 12.04 -9.61 -16.30
C GLU A 238 11.35 -10.63 -17.21
N PRO A 239 11.85 -10.82 -18.45
CA PRO A 239 11.30 -11.79 -19.41
C PRO A 239 11.33 -13.23 -18.89
N ASN A 240 12.22 -13.55 -17.94
CA ASN A 240 12.30 -14.89 -17.32
C ASN A 240 11.16 -15.21 -16.35
N ILE A 241 10.35 -14.23 -15.92
CA ILE A 241 9.16 -14.48 -15.09
C ILE A 241 7.91 -14.51 -15.96
N GLU A 242 7.86 -13.68 -17.03
CA GLU A 242 6.77 -13.70 -18.01
C GLU A 242 6.77 -14.94 -18.90
N ALA A 243 7.93 -15.52 -19.21
CA ALA A 243 8.07 -16.71 -20.04
C ALA A 243 8.11 -18.03 -19.25
N ALA A 244 7.86 -18.01 -17.93
CA ALA A 244 8.03 -19.15 -17.04
C ALA A 244 6.71 -19.71 -16.48
N THR A 245 5.60 -19.38 -17.13
CA THR A 245 4.36 -20.15 -17.04
C THR A 245 4.30 -21.08 -18.24
N ASP A 246 4.24 -22.38 -17.98
CA ASP A 246 4.12 -23.41 -19.00
C ASP A 246 2.74 -23.29 -19.70
N GLU A 247 2.47 -24.01 -20.80
CA GLU A 247 1.18 -23.92 -21.55
C GLU A 247 -0.07 -24.18 -20.67
N GLU A 248 0.10 -24.84 -19.53
CA GLU A 248 -0.93 -25.13 -18.52
C GLU A 248 -1.08 -24.02 -17.45
N GLY A 249 -0.33 -22.93 -17.55
CA GLY A 249 -0.39 -21.79 -16.62
C GLY A 249 0.31 -22.01 -15.27
N MET A 250 1.06 -23.12 -15.10
CA MET A 250 1.85 -23.38 -13.90
C MET A 250 3.20 -22.68 -13.96
N ALA A 251 3.55 -21.96 -12.88
CA ALA A 251 4.86 -21.33 -12.77
C ALA A 251 5.95 -22.37 -12.50
N SER A 252 7.02 -22.35 -13.30
CA SER A 252 8.16 -23.26 -13.10
C SER A 252 8.77 -23.11 -11.70
N GLU A 253 9.37 -24.18 -11.16
CA GLU A 253 10.03 -24.15 -9.85
C GLU A 253 11.09 -23.04 -9.76
N ARG A 254 11.80 -22.79 -10.86
CA ARG A 254 12.81 -21.72 -10.96
C ARG A 254 12.18 -20.33 -10.79
N ALA A 255 11.03 -20.08 -11.43
CA ALA A 255 10.29 -18.84 -11.29
C ALA A 255 9.79 -18.64 -9.85
N LEU A 256 9.23 -19.69 -9.23
CA LEU A 256 8.78 -19.64 -7.83
C LEU A 256 9.93 -19.33 -6.85
N ARG A 257 11.08 -20.00 -7.00
CA ARG A 257 12.28 -19.73 -6.19
C ARG A 257 12.80 -18.29 -6.38
N SER A 258 12.75 -17.77 -7.60
CA SER A 258 13.13 -16.38 -7.91
C SER A 258 12.18 -15.39 -7.23
N VAL A 259 10.86 -15.56 -7.39
CA VAL A 259 9.83 -14.73 -6.75
C VAL A 259 9.99 -14.75 -5.23
N PHE A 260 10.18 -15.92 -4.64
CA PHE A 260 10.40 -16.08 -3.20
C PHE A 260 11.64 -15.30 -2.72
N SER A 261 12.75 -15.41 -3.45
CA SER A 261 14.00 -14.72 -3.11
C SER A 261 13.85 -13.19 -3.20
N LYS A 262 13.17 -12.69 -4.24
CA LYS A 262 12.87 -11.27 -4.40
C LYS A 262 11.95 -10.74 -3.30
N LEU A 263 10.89 -11.47 -2.98
CA LEU A 263 9.98 -11.14 -1.88
C LEU A 263 10.74 -11.05 -0.55
N ARG A 264 11.56 -12.05 -0.24
CA ARG A 264 12.37 -12.07 0.98
C ARG A 264 13.26 -10.83 1.10
N LEU A 265 13.98 -10.48 0.03
CA LEU A 265 14.82 -9.27 0.03
C LEU A 265 13.98 -7.99 0.15
N ALA A 266 12.85 -7.92 -0.54
CA ALA A 266 11.94 -6.78 -0.47
C ALA A 266 11.37 -6.57 0.93
N TYR A 267 11.01 -7.62 1.67
CA TYR A 267 10.55 -7.49 3.06
C TYR A 267 11.63 -6.89 3.98
N LEU A 268 12.90 -7.31 3.82
CA LEU A 268 14.01 -6.77 4.61
C LEU A 268 14.23 -5.28 4.32
N LYS A 269 14.26 -4.90 3.02
CA LYS A 269 14.41 -3.50 2.62
C LYS A 269 13.26 -2.63 3.10
N ARG A 270 12.01 -3.08 2.95
CA ARG A 270 10.83 -2.33 3.41
C ARG A 270 10.80 -2.12 4.91
N ALA A 271 11.20 -3.12 5.70
CA ALA A 271 11.28 -2.98 7.14
C ALA A 271 12.26 -1.87 7.56
N GLU A 272 13.44 -1.82 6.93
CA GLU A 272 14.44 -0.79 7.20
C GLU A 272 14.00 0.58 6.72
N GLN A 273 13.45 0.68 5.51
CA GLN A 273 12.88 1.93 4.99
C GLN A 273 11.77 2.46 5.90
N ALA A 274 10.84 1.61 6.33
CA ALA A 274 9.77 1.97 7.25
C ALA A 274 10.29 2.47 8.59
N ARG A 275 11.31 1.81 9.17
CA ARG A 275 11.98 2.27 10.40
C ARG A 275 12.49 3.70 10.25
N ARG A 276 13.21 4.00 9.17
CA ARG A 276 13.77 5.33 8.91
C ARG A 276 12.70 6.40 8.73
N VAL A 277 11.62 6.10 8.00
CA VAL A 277 10.49 7.02 7.86
C VAL A 277 9.84 7.28 9.22
N VAL A 278 9.61 6.24 10.03
CA VAL A 278 9.05 6.37 11.39
C VAL A 278 9.94 7.21 12.31
N GLU A 279 11.26 7.04 12.24
CA GLU A 279 12.22 7.85 13.01
C GLU A 279 12.16 9.33 12.59
N HIS A 280 12.11 9.61 11.29
CA HIS A 280 11.95 10.98 10.80
C HIS A 280 10.58 11.58 11.13
N ILE A 281 9.50 10.78 11.18
CA ILE A 281 8.19 11.24 11.61
C ILE A 281 8.23 11.75 13.05
N LYS A 282 8.96 11.06 13.94
CA LYS A 282 9.06 11.43 15.37
C LYS A 282 9.78 12.76 15.61
N THR A 283 10.54 13.27 14.65
CA THR A 283 11.20 14.58 14.75
C THR A 283 10.32 15.73 14.26
N SER A 284 9.13 15.45 13.74
CA SER A 284 8.21 16.47 13.23
C SER A 284 7.60 17.30 14.38
N PRO A 285 7.70 18.64 14.34
CA PRO A 285 6.98 19.50 15.29
C PRO A 285 5.47 19.59 14.94
N TYR A 286 5.11 19.30 13.70
CA TYR A 286 3.74 19.42 13.18
C TYR A 286 3.01 18.08 13.17
N PRO A 287 1.66 18.06 13.17
CA PRO A 287 0.90 16.86 12.85
C PRO A 287 1.28 16.31 11.49
N VAL A 288 1.46 15.00 11.43
CA VAL A 288 1.88 14.31 10.22
C VAL A 288 0.71 13.67 9.50
N ILE A 289 0.78 13.71 8.16
CA ILE A 289 0.00 12.88 7.26
C ILE A 289 1.01 12.09 6.44
N VAL A 290 0.90 10.76 6.43
CA VAL A 290 1.84 9.87 5.73
C VAL A 290 1.07 9.05 4.73
N CYS A 291 1.36 9.24 3.46
CA CYS A 291 0.63 8.60 2.38
C CYS A 291 1.57 8.01 1.32
N GLY A 292 1.04 7.09 0.52
CA GLY A 292 1.76 6.51 -0.60
C GLY A 292 1.58 5.02 -0.74
N ASP A 293 2.48 4.44 -1.54
CA ASP A 293 2.57 3.01 -1.81
C ASP A 293 3.65 2.39 -0.91
N PHE A 294 3.20 1.62 0.08
CA PHE A 294 4.08 0.97 1.05
C PHE A 294 4.48 -0.43 0.56
N ASN A 295 3.91 -0.87 -0.57
CA ASN A 295 4.07 -2.17 -1.20
C ASN A 295 3.68 -3.38 -0.33
N ASP A 296 3.27 -3.19 0.93
CA ASP A 296 3.13 -4.24 1.95
C ASP A 296 1.72 -4.31 2.54
N THR A 297 1.29 -5.50 2.96
CA THR A 297 -0.10 -5.76 3.37
C THR A 297 -0.39 -5.30 4.80
N PRO A 298 -1.67 -5.22 5.23
CA PRO A 298 -2.00 -4.80 6.61
C PRO A 298 -1.53 -5.79 7.70
N MET A 299 -1.12 -7.01 7.30
CA MET A 299 -0.56 -8.03 8.19
C MET A 299 0.98 -8.05 8.20
N SER A 300 1.61 -7.03 7.61
CA SER A 300 3.07 -6.92 7.55
C SER A 300 3.68 -6.20 8.74
N TYR A 301 4.98 -6.46 8.96
CA TYR A 301 5.82 -5.70 9.88
C TYR A 301 5.87 -4.21 9.51
N THR A 302 5.99 -3.92 8.22
CA THR A 302 6.03 -2.57 7.64
C THR A 302 4.80 -1.76 8.05
N TYR A 303 3.59 -2.27 7.79
CA TYR A 303 2.34 -1.61 8.18
C TYR A 303 2.28 -1.35 9.69
N ASN A 304 2.72 -2.33 10.49
CA ASN A 304 2.69 -2.22 11.94
C ASN A 304 3.61 -1.13 12.48
N GLN A 305 4.74 -0.83 11.81
CA GLN A 305 5.61 0.27 12.23
C GLN A 305 4.85 1.61 12.27
N PHE A 306 4.03 1.89 11.24
CA PHE A 306 3.24 3.11 11.18
C PHE A 306 1.99 3.04 12.08
N ASN A 307 1.23 1.95 12.02
CA ASN A 307 -0.04 1.85 12.75
C ASN A 307 0.10 1.75 14.28
N ARG A 308 1.31 1.55 14.81
CA ARG A 308 1.57 1.56 16.26
C ARG A 308 1.32 2.91 16.92
N PHE A 309 1.49 4.01 16.18
CA PHE A 309 1.34 5.37 16.74
C PHE A 309 0.55 6.32 15.81
N LEU A 310 0.37 5.96 14.53
CA LEU A 310 -0.53 6.65 13.61
C LEU A 310 -1.84 5.88 13.44
N LYS A 311 -2.90 6.64 13.13
CA LYS A 311 -4.20 6.08 12.74
C LYS A 311 -4.22 5.85 11.23
N ASP A 312 -4.94 4.81 10.80
CA ASP A 312 -5.16 4.48 9.39
C ASP A 312 -6.51 5.06 8.94
N ALA A 313 -6.50 6.03 8.02
CA ALA A 313 -7.70 6.72 7.55
C ALA A 313 -8.77 5.77 7.00
N PHE A 314 -8.38 4.71 6.28
CA PHE A 314 -9.32 3.71 5.78
C PHE A 314 -10.10 3.07 6.93
N ARG A 315 -9.39 2.65 7.99
CA ARG A 315 -10.02 1.99 9.14
C ARG A 315 -10.91 2.93 9.94
N GLN A 316 -10.60 4.22 9.93
CA GLN A 316 -11.32 5.23 10.72
C GLN A 316 -12.52 5.84 9.97
N THR A 317 -12.54 5.80 8.64
CA THR A 317 -13.52 6.56 7.83
C THR A 317 -14.03 5.83 6.59
N SER A 318 -13.99 4.50 6.59
CA SER A 318 -14.53 3.68 5.50
C SER A 318 -15.37 2.53 6.01
N SER A 319 -16.11 1.92 5.09
CA SER A 319 -16.83 0.67 5.28
C SER A 319 -16.53 -0.30 4.13
N GLY A 320 -16.28 -1.57 4.45
CA GLY A 320 -16.00 -2.62 3.47
C GLY A 320 -14.53 -3.00 3.34
N ILE A 321 -14.15 -3.55 2.18
CA ILE A 321 -12.79 -4.05 1.87
C ILE A 321 -11.99 -2.97 1.14
N GLY A 322 -10.78 -2.69 1.61
CA GLY A 322 -9.94 -1.60 1.12
C GLY A 322 -8.95 -2.00 0.02
N SER A 323 -9.32 -2.80 -0.98
CA SER A 323 -8.35 -3.22 -2.02
C SER A 323 -7.90 -2.03 -2.87
N THR A 324 -6.58 -1.80 -2.93
CA THR A 324 -5.97 -0.68 -3.67
C THR A 324 -5.13 -1.16 -4.84
N TYR A 325 -4.48 -2.32 -4.72
CA TYR A 325 -3.74 -2.92 -5.82
C TYR A 325 -4.63 -3.89 -6.59
N ILE A 326 -4.64 -3.73 -7.91
CA ILE A 326 -5.41 -4.55 -8.86
C ILE A 326 -4.49 -5.22 -9.89
N GLY A 327 -3.18 -5.21 -9.67
CA GLY A 327 -2.22 -5.94 -10.48
C GLY A 327 -2.29 -7.47 -10.28
N ARG A 328 -1.37 -8.19 -10.91
CA ARG A 328 -1.45 -9.67 -11.01
C ARG A 328 -1.34 -10.43 -9.69
N LEU A 329 -0.66 -9.85 -8.69
CA LEU A 329 -0.51 -10.48 -7.38
C LEU A 329 -1.67 -10.07 -6.44
N PRO A 330 -2.27 -11.02 -5.70
CA PRO A 330 -3.33 -10.72 -4.74
C PRO A 330 -2.73 -10.09 -3.46
N ALA A 331 -2.27 -8.84 -3.56
CA ALA A 331 -1.74 -8.07 -2.43
C ALA A 331 -2.84 -7.30 -1.67
N GLY A 332 -3.99 -7.09 -2.31
CA GLY A 332 -5.15 -6.41 -1.74
C GLY A 332 -4.88 -4.92 -1.49
N ARG A 333 -4.49 -4.57 -0.26
CA ARG A 333 -4.25 -3.18 0.17
C ARG A 333 -2.78 -2.96 0.46
N ILE A 334 -2.13 -2.09 -0.30
CA ILE A 334 -0.71 -1.72 -0.14
C ILE A 334 -0.47 -0.20 -0.18
N ASP A 335 -1.51 0.56 -0.54
CA ASP A 335 -1.53 2.01 -0.49
C ASP A 335 -2.23 2.47 0.79
N TYR A 336 -1.69 3.47 1.46
CA TYR A 336 -2.17 3.91 2.76
C TYR A 336 -2.21 5.43 2.92
N LEU A 337 -3.08 5.87 3.83
CA LEU A 337 -3.17 7.22 4.37
C LEU A 337 -3.15 7.10 5.90
N PHE A 338 -1.97 7.21 6.49
CA PHE A 338 -1.79 7.29 7.95
C PHE A 338 -1.78 8.74 8.41
N TYR A 339 -2.18 8.96 9.65
CA TYR A 339 -2.22 10.31 10.21
C TYR A 339 -2.00 10.34 11.72
N ASP A 340 -1.51 11.48 12.18
CA ASP A 340 -1.28 11.78 13.58
C ASP A 340 -2.58 11.81 14.39
N PRO A 341 -2.66 11.20 15.58
CA PRO A 341 -3.85 11.21 16.42
C PRO A 341 -4.41 12.61 16.78
N ARG A 342 -3.63 13.69 16.63
CA ARG A 342 -4.07 15.09 16.77
C ARG A 342 -5.03 15.55 15.66
N LEU A 343 -5.18 14.75 14.61
CA LEU A 343 -6.07 15.03 13.48
C LEU A 343 -7.33 14.16 13.56
N ILE A 344 -8.35 14.58 12.81
CA ILE A 344 -9.54 13.82 12.47
C ILE A 344 -9.64 13.70 10.96
N THR A 345 -10.29 12.63 10.51
CA THR A 345 -10.46 12.31 9.10
C THR A 345 -11.91 12.37 8.66
N SER A 346 -12.14 12.75 7.41
CA SER A 346 -13.46 12.74 6.77
C SER A 346 -13.34 12.54 5.26
N GLY A 347 -14.44 12.16 4.61
CA GLY A 347 -14.53 12.08 3.15
C GLY A 347 -13.55 11.09 2.51
N PHE A 348 -13.23 9.98 3.19
CA PHE A 348 -12.31 8.99 2.64
C PHE A 348 -12.90 8.29 1.41
N LYS A 349 -12.12 8.15 0.34
CA LYS A 349 -12.54 7.47 -0.89
C LYS A 349 -11.39 6.66 -1.49
N ILE A 350 -11.75 5.50 -2.03
CA ILE A 350 -10.90 4.70 -2.92
C ILE A 350 -11.44 4.91 -4.34
N GLN A 351 -10.56 5.22 -5.29
CA GLN A 351 -10.91 5.31 -6.71
C GLN A 351 -11.56 4.02 -7.19
N LYS A 352 -12.63 4.15 -7.99
CA LYS A 352 -13.30 3.00 -8.63
C LYS A 352 -12.77 2.71 -10.04
N GLU A 353 -12.37 3.76 -10.74
CA GLU A 353 -11.83 3.71 -12.11
C GLU A 353 -10.45 3.03 -12.11
N GLU A 354 -10.21 2.13 -13.07
CA GLU A 354 -8.96 1.35 -13.18
C GLU A 354 -8.03 2.02 -14.21
N LEU A 355 -7.48 3.18 -13.85
CA LEU A 355 -6.61 3.98 -14.73
C LEU A 355 -5.11 3.65 -14.55
N SER A 356 -4.79 2.92 -13.49
CA SER A 356 -3.48 2.41 -13.10
C SER A 356 -3.71 1.02 -12.46
N ASP A 357 -2.66 0.24 -12.26
CA ASP A 357 -2.72 -1.00 -11.46
C ASP A 357 -2.87 -0.75 -9.95
N HIS A 358 -2.89 0.52 -9.56
CA HIS A 358 -3.31 0.99 -8.25
C HIS A 358 -4.58 1.86 -8.35
N ARG A 359 -5.33 1.91 -7.26
CA ARG A 359 -6.47 2.82 -7.06
C ARG A 359 -6.03 3.97 -6.15
N ALA A 360 -6.29 5.21 -6.58
CA ALA A 360 -6.00 6.39 -5.78
C ALA A 360 -6.78 6.39 -4.46
N LEU A 361 -6.16 6.95 -3.42
CA LEU A 361 -6.79 7.19 -2.13
C LEU A 361 -6.93 8.67 -1.86
N VAL A 362 -8.09 9.07 -1.33
CA VAL A 362 -8.40 10.45 -0.97
C VAL A 362 -8.91 10.49 0.46
N CYS A 363 -8.46 11.46 1.25
CA CYS A 363 -9.04 11.75 2.56
C CYS A 363 -8.84 13.21 2.94
N THR A 364 -9.75 13.74 3.75
CA THR A 364 -9.67 15.10 4.29
C THR A 364 -9.26 15.05 5.76
N PHE A 365 -8.24 15.83 6.12
CA PHE A 365 -7.65 15.87 7.46
C PHE A 365 -7.85 17.23 8.10
N SER A 366 -8.45 17.26 9.30
CA SER A 366 -8.63 18.49 10.09
C SER A 366 -8.03 18.31 11.47
N ARG A 367 -7.65 19.41 12.14
CA ARG A 367 -7.31 19.38 13.56
C ARG A 367 -8.51 18.95 14.40
N GLN A 368 -8.24 18.22 15.48
CA GLN A 368 -9.23 18.10 16.57
C GLN A 368 -9.43 19.48 17.21
N LYS A 369 -10.69 19.84 17.43
CA LYS A 369 -11.06 21.06 18.16
C LYS A 369 -10.74 20.93 19.64
#